data_AF-A0A2M8AR73-F1
#
_entry.id   AF-A0A2M8AR73-F1
#
_cell.length_a   1.000
_cell.length_b   1.000
_cell.length_c   1.000
_cell.angle_alpha   90.00
_cell.angle_beta   90.00
_cell.angle_gamma   90.00
#
_symmetry.space_group_name_H-M   'P 1'
#
loop_
_entity.id
_entity.type
_entity.pdbx_description
1 polymer ?
#
loop_
_entity_poly.entity_id
_entity_poly.type
_entity_poly.pdbx_seq_one_letter_code
_entity_poly.pdbx_strand_id
1 'polypeptide(L)'
;MYRFIFCIIFFIIMYGICEAKIIPKELVENRDYKIITIKKGDTLWQLAKKHYNNPHMWVNFRAYNDFTDPHWIYPGEKLIISFIEVERVVKFLKEQRDGVKSQKNEEEERLKQLLLQQEELAKKLQEEKQQKDRALLQTEIDGLKAANNILLSEHNQKIMELSEQFHGMKQKEELLRLSIAELERKLDTGGTDLLQGNGVSCLSEKPEKESHLLKHFLAFGIACGIILLNSL
;
A
#
# COMPACT_ATOMS: atom_id res chain seq x y z
N MET A 1 51.05 82.44 -36.42
CA MET A 1 50.61 82.59 -35.00
C MET A 1 49.11 82.39 -34.80
N TYR A 2 48.23 82.95 -35.65
CA TYR A 2 46.77 82.83 -35.49
C TYR A 2 46.22 81.39 -35.48
N ARG A 3 46.83 80.44 -36.18
CA ARG A 3 46.40 79.02 -36.16
C ARG A 3 46.61 78.34 -34.80
N PHE A 4 47.70 78.67 -34.10
CA PHE A 4 47.96 78.15 -32.75
C PHE A 4 47.01 78.74 -31.71
N ILE A 5 46.74 80.05 -31.82
CA ILE A 5 45.80 80.75 -30.94
C ILE A 5 44.37 80.22 -31.15
N PHE A 6 43.96 79.96 -32.40
CA PHE A 6 42.65 79.38 -32.69
C PHE A 6 42.51 77.95 -32.15
N CYS A 7 43.56 77.12 -32.23
CA CYS A 7 43.56 75.81 -31.59
C CYS A 7 43.45 75.92 -30.07
N ILE A 8 44.20 76.81 -29.43
CA ILE A 8 44.14 76.99 -27.97
C ILE A 8 42.74 77.48 -27.53
N ILE A 9 42.15 78.43 -28.25
CA ILE A 9 40.79 78.92 -27.98
C ILE A 9 39.74 77.82 -28.21
N PHE A 10 39.87 77.03 -29.27
CA PHE A 10 38.99 75.89 -29.54
C PHE A 10 39.12 74.80 -28.47
N PHE A 11 40.34 74.51 -28.00
CA PHE A 11 40.58 73.60 -26.89
C PHE A 11 39.99 74.15 -25.57
N ILE A 12 40.14 75.44 -25.28
CA ILE A 12 39.53 76.06 -24.07
C ILE A 12 38.00 76.01 -24.14
N ILE A 13 37.41 76.29 -25.30
CA ILE A 13 35.95 76.25 -25.50
C ILE A 13 35.42 74.80 -25.47
N MET A 14 36.15 73.84 -26.05
CA MET A 14 35.78 72.42 -26.02
C MET A 14 35.91 71.79 -24.65
N TYR A 15 36.90 72.20 -23.85
CA TYR A 15 37.04 71.74 -22.46
C TYR A 15 36.05 72.44 -21.51
N GLY A 16 35.47 73.58 -21.91
CA GLY A 16 34.58 74.38 -21.06
C GLY A 16 33.10 73.98 -21.03
N ILE A 17 32.66 72.98 -21.81
CA ILE A 17 31.22 72.67 -21.96
C ILE A 17 30.80 71.36 -21.24
N CYS A 18 31.74 70.60 -20.67
CA CYS A 18 31.42 69.34 -19.99
C CYS A 18 31.53 69.45 -18.46
N GLU A 19 30.69 70.30 -17.84
CA GLU A 19 30.42 70.20 -16.41
C GLU A 19 29.29 69.18 -16.19
N ALA A 20 29.60 68.01 -15.59
CA ALA A 20 28.53 67.12 -15.13
C ALA A 20 27.85 67.74 -13.92
N LYS A 21 26.52 67.87 -13.98
CA LYS A 21 25.75 68.50 -12.91
C LYS A 21 24.51 67.68 -12.59
N ILE A 22 24.15 67.66 -11.31
CA ILE A 22 22.86 67.12 -10.86
C ILE A 22 21.84 68.26 -10.85
N ILE A 23 20.77 68.10 -11.61
CA ILE A 23 19.65 69.03 -11.65
C ILE A 23 18.45 68.34 -10.98
N PRO A 24 18.06 68.78 -9.77
CA PRO A 24 16.83 68.31 -9.13
C PRO A 24 15.63 68.61 -10.04
N LYS A 25 14.80 67.62 -10.37
CA LYS A 25 13.57 67.86 -11.15
C LYS A 25 12.62 68.73 -10.34
N GLU A 26 11.81 69.53 -11.04
CA GLU A 26 10.77 70.32 -10.39
C GLU A 26 9.85 69.40 -9.59
N LEU A 27 9.85 69.58 -8.28
CA LEU A 27 9.18 68.69 -7.35
C LEU A 27 7.72 69.09 -7.27
N VAL A 28 6.84 68.18 -7.70
CA VAL A 28 5.40 68.29 -7.44
C VAL A 28 5.19 68.43 -5.93
N GLU A 29 4.58 69.54 -5.50
CA GLU A 29 4.19 69.74 -4.10
C GLU A 29 3.42 68.51 -3.60
N ASN A 30 3.69 68.08 -2.37
CA ASN A 30 3.04 66.92 -1.70
C ASN A 30 3.66 65.53 -1.95
N ARG A 31 5.00 65.43 -2.03
CA ARG A 31 5.72 64.14 -1.98
C ARG A 31 6.70 64.11 -0.80
N ASP A 32 6.73 63.00 -0.06
CA ASP A 32 7.76 62.70 0.94
C ASP A 32 9.11 62.43 0.25
N TYR A 33 9.84 63.51 -0.02
CA TYR A 33 11.20 63.48 -0.51
C TYR A 33 12.14 64.18 0.48
N LYS A 34 13.40 63.73 0.50
CA LYS A 34 14.48 64.34 1.27
C LYS A 34 15.54 64.87 0.32
N ILE A 35 15.85 66.15 0.44
CA ILE A 35 16.99 66.75 -0.25
C ILE A 35 18.22 66.56 0.62
N ILE A 36 19.27 65.98 0.06
CA ILE A 36 20.58 65.87 0.72
C ILE A 36 21.64 66.63 -0.07
N THR A 37 22.65 67.13 0.63
CA THR A 37 23.84 67.72 0.02
C THR A 37 24.95 66.69 -0.04
N ILE A 38 25.50 66.47 -1.22
CA ILE A 38 26.59 65.52 -1.45
C ILE A 38 27.87 66.03 -0.77
N LYS A 39 28.55 65.16 -0.02
CA LYS A 39 29.82 65.47 0.64
C LYS A 39 30.99 64.84 -0.12
N LYS A 40 32.20 65.37 0.12
CA LYS A 40 33.42 64.81 -0.44
C LYS A 40 33.58 63.35 -0.03
N GLY A 41 33.72 62.46 -1.02
CA GLY A 41 33.86 61.01 -0.82
C GLY A 41 32.54 60.23 -0.87
N ASP A 42 31.38 60.90 -0.96
CA ASP A 42 30.12 60.22 -1.20
C ASP A 42 30.07 59.64 -2.62
N THR A 43 29.40 58.50 -2.76
CA THR A 43 29.09 57.88 -4.05
C THR A 43 27.59 57.61 -4.12
N LEU A 44 26.99 57.62 -5.33
CA LEU A 44 25.58 57.26 -5.49
C LEU A 44 25.27 55.88 -4.87
N TRP A 45 26.21 54.95 -4.97
CA TRP A 45 26.12 53.62 -4.36
C TRP A 45 26.02 53.66 -2.83
N GLN A 46 26.89 54.41 -2.16
CA GLN A 46 26.88 54.55 -0.70
C GLN A 46 25.67 55.35 -0.22
N LEU A 47 25.26 56.38 -0.94
CA LEU A 47 24.07 57.16 -0.64
C LEU A 47 22.81 56.29 -0.75
N ALA A 48 22.71 55.46 -1.79
CA ALA A 48 21.61 54.50 -1.92
C ALA A 48 21.61 53.45 -0.80
N LYS A 49 22.79 52.90 -0.44
CA LYS A 49 22.90 52.00 0.71
C LYS A 49 22.46 52.66 2.01
N LYS A 50 22.84 53.92 2.23
CA LYS A 50 22.50 54.67 3.45
C LYS A 50 21.02 55.00 3.57
N HIS A 51 20.37 55.35 2.46
CA HIS A 51 18.99 55.85 2.47
C HIS A 51 17.96 54.77 2.13
N TYR A 52 18.26 53.83 1.24
CA TYR A 52 17.35 52.75 0.84
C TYR A 52 17.72 51.37 1.44
N ASN A 53 18.78 51.29 2.24
CA ASN A 53 19.37 50.03 2.74
C ASN A 53 19.72 49.00 1.63
N ASN A 54 19.73 49.44 0.38
CA ASN A 54 20.06 48.63 -0.78
C ASN A 54 20.88 49.50 -1.75
N PRO A 55 22.16 49.18 -1.97
CA PRO A 55 23.02 49.99 -2.82
C PRO A 55 22.58 50.00 -4.30
N HIS A 56 21.91 48.96 -4.79
CA HIS A 56 21.43 48.89 -6.18
C HIS A 56 20.31 49.90 -6.48
N MET A 57 19.67 50.46 -5.43
CA MET A 57 18.60 51.46 -5.57
C MET A 57 19.09 52.84 -5.98
N TRP A 58 20.40 53.03 -6.23
CA TRP A 58 20.92 54.29 -6.75
C TRP A 58 20.27 54.70 -8.08
N VAL A 59 19.80 53.73 -8.87
CA VAL A 59 19.07 53.96 -10.12
C VAL A 59 17.80 54.78 -9.89
N ASN A 60 17.16 54.64 -8.73
CA ASN A 60 15.94 55.37 -8.39
C ASN A 60 16.18 56.87 -8.24
N PHE A 61 17.42 57.31 -8.00
CA PHE A 61 17.73 58.73 -7.98
C PHE A 61 17.46 59.41 -9.32
N ARG A 62 17.60 58.70 -10.46
CA ARG A 62 17.32 59.24 -11.81
C ARG A 62 15.85 59.58 -12.05
N ALA A 63 14.95 58.96 -11.30
CA ALA A 63 13.53 59.26 -11.41
C ALA A 63 13.20 60.68 -10.92
N TYR A 64 14.05 61.26 -10.04
CA TYR A 64 13.80 62.54 -9.38
C TYR A 64 14.90 63.59 -9.63
N ASN A 65 16.02 63.19 -10.21
CA ASN A 65 17.13 64.08 -10.55
C ASN A 65 17.58 63.79 -11.99
N ASP A 66 17.86 64.84 -12.73
CA ASP A 66 18.53 64.73 -14.02
C ASP A 66 20.05 64.73 -13.81
N PHE A 67 20.70 63.72 -14.38
CA PHE A 67 22.15 63.54 -14.32
C PHE A 67 22.70 63.73 -15.73
N THR A 68 23.68 64.63 -15.89
CA THR A 68 24.46 64.71 -17.13
C THR A 68 25.29 63.44 -17.34
N ASP A 69 25.96 62.98 -16.29
CA ASP A 69 26.63 61.69 -16.22
C ASP A 69 26.49 61.10 -14.80
N PRO A 70 25.83 59.94 -14.62
CA PRO A 70 25.69 59.31 -13.30
C PRO A 70 27.00 58.90 -12.63
N HIS A 71 28.10 58.79 -13.37
CA HIS A 71 29.41 58.44 -12.82
C HIS A 71 30.09 59.61 -12.13
N TRP A 72 29.68 60.85 -12.41
CA TRP A 72 30.28 62.06 -11.85
C TRP A 72 29.28 62.79 -10.97
N ILE A 73 29.62 62.90 -9.69
CA ILE A 73 28.87 63.68 -8.70
C ILE A 73 29.84 64.53 -7.89
N TYR A 74 29.46 65.76 -7.58
CA TYR A 74 30.34 66.74 -6.96
C TYR A 74 29.87 67.13 -5.54
N PRO A 75 30.82 67.40 -4.62
CA PRO A 75 30.48 67.91 -3.30
C PRO A 75 29.75 69.26 -3.39
N GLY A 76 28.69 69.43 -2.61
CA GLY A 76 27.86 70.62 -2.58
C GLY A 76 26.61 70.55 -3.46
N GLU A 77 26.51 69.56 -4.35
CA GLU A 77 25.31 69.33 -5.15
C GLU A 77 24.13 68.83 -4.31
N LYS A 78 22.91 69.18 -4.72
CA LYS A 78 21.67 68.76 -4.07
C LYS A 78 21.11 67.53 -4.78
N LEU A 79 20.80 66.49 -4.02
CA LEU A 79 20.21 65.25 -4.50
C LEU A 79 18.86 65.01 -3.83
N ILE A 80 17.81 64.80 -4.63
CA ILE A 80 16.48 64.42 -4.16
C ILE A 80 16.42 62.91 -3.99
N ILE A 81 15.95 62.47 -2.82
CA ILE A 81 15.70 61.07 -2.47
C ILE A 81 14.21 60.93 -2.15
N SER A 82 13.49 60.05 -2.86
CA SER A 82 12.07 59.78 -2.61
C SER A 82 11.88 58.41 -1.98
N PHE A 83 11.06 58.31 -0.93
CA PHE A 83 10.79 57.05 -0.22
C PHE A 83 9.45 56.39 -0.61
N ILE A 84 8.57 57.15 -1.28
CA ILE A 84 7.19 56.76 -1.57
C ILE A 84 7.10 55.50 -2.45
N GLU A 85 7.96 55.39 -3.47
CA GLU A 85 7.86 54.28 -4.42
C GLU A 85 8.33 52.96 -3.81
N VAL A 86 9.38 53.02 -2.98
CA VAL A 86 9.94 51.83 -2.33
C VAL A 86 8.94 51.26 -1.32
N GLU A 87 8.29 52.11 -0.53
CA GLU A 87 7.36 51.65 0.50
C GLU A 87 6.08 51.04 -0.10
N ARG A 88 5.50 51.68 -1.13
CA ARG A 88 4.31 51.16 -1.82
C ARG A 88 4.59 49.81 -2.49
N VAL A 89 5.70 49.70 -3.21
CA VAL A 89 6.11 48.44 -3.86
C VAL A 89 6.37 47.35 -2.81
N VAL A 90 7.06 47.68 -1.70
CA VAL A 90 7.30 46.71 -0.62
C VAL A 90 5.99 46.25 0.04
N LYS A 91 5.02 47.15 0.25
CA LYS A 91 3.70 46.80 0.80
C LYS A 91 2.96 45.84 -0.15
N PHE A 92 2.88 46.19 -1.43
CA PHE A 92 2.27 45.34 -2.45
C PHE A 92 2.94 43.96 -2.53
N LEU A 93 4.26 43.90 -2.56
CA LEU A 93 4.99 42.63 -2.61
C LEU A 93 4.80 41.77 -1.34
N LYS A 94 4.68 42.40 -0.17
CA LYS A 94 4.34 41.68 1.08
C LYS A 94 2.94 41.09 0.98
N GLU A 95 1.96 41.87 0.54
CA GLU A 95 0.58 41.40 0.36
C GLU A 95 0.51 40.24 -0.64
N GLN A 96 1.19 40.35 -1.79
CA GLN A 96 1.29 39.27 -2.78
C GLN A 96 1.95 38.03 -2.19
N ARG A 97 3.10 38.18 -1.52
CA ARG A 97 3.81 37.07 -0.87
C ARG A 97 2.96 36.38 0.17
N ASP A 98 2.27 37.15 1.02
CA ASP A 98 1.45 36.64 2.10
C ASP A 98 0.19 35.95 1.53
N GLY A 99 -0.39 36.46 0.44
CA GLY A 99 -1.44 35.80 -0.33
C GLY A 99 -1.00 34.45 -0.92
N VAL A 100 0.16 34.40 -1.58
CA VAL A 100 0.74 33.16 -2.12
C VAL A 100 1.03 32.16 -1.00
N LYS A 101 1.53 32.62 0.15
CA LYS A 101 1.79 31.75 1.31
C LYS A 101 0.49 31.13 1.85
N SER A 102 -0.58 31.90 1.95
CA SER A 102 -1.89 31.39 2.39
C SER A 102 -2.44 30.35 1.40
N GLN A 103 -2.37 30.63 0.10
CA GLN A 103 -2.77 29.67 -0.94
C GLN A 103 -1.98 28.36 -0.85
N LYS A 104 -0.66 28.44 -0.68
CA LYS A 104 0.19 27.25 -0.51
C LYS A 104 -0.24 26.41 0.69
N ASN A 105 -0.52 27.05 1.83
CA ASN A 105 -0.95 26.34 3.03
C ASN A 105 -2.31 25.66 2.84
N GLU A 106 -3.26 26.33 2.15
CA GLU A 106 -4.56 25.75 1.83
C GLU A 106 -4.42 24.54 0.90
N GLU A 107 -3.58 24.62 -0.13
CA GLU A 107 -3.31 23.49 -1.03
C GLU A 107 -2.61 22.33 -0.32
N GLU A 108 -1.63 22.62 0.56
CA GLU A 108 -0.97 21.60 1.37
C GLU A 108 -1.97 20.87 2.28
N GLU A 109 -2.95 21.58 2.85
CA GLU A 109 -3.97 20.98 3.68
C GLU A 109 -4.96 20.14 2.85
N ARG A 110 -5.37 20.62 1.67
CA ARG A 110 -6.16 19.83 0.72
C ARG A 110 -5.43 18.55 0.30
N LEU A 111 -4.12 18.63 0.08
CA LEU A 111 -3.31 17.48 -0.31
C LEU A 111 -3.25 16.42 0.81
N LYS A 112 -3.10 16.83 2.07
CA LYS A 112 -3.16 15.91 3.22
C LYS A 112 -4.52 15.23 3.34
N GLN A 113 -5.61 15.98 3.16
CA GLN A 113 -6.96 15.43 3.19
C GLN A 113 -7.16 14.40 2.07
N LEU A 114 -6.69 14.70 0.86
CA LEU A 114 -6.78 13.77 -0.27
C LEU A 114 -5.96 12.49 -0.03
N LEU A 115 -4.76 12.62 0.55
CA LEU A 115 -3.91 11.46 0.87
C LEU A 115 -4.60 10.55 1.89
N LEU A 116 -5.16 11.14 2.96
CA LEU A 116 -5.92 10.39 3.98
C LEU A 116 -7.11 9.66 3.36
N GLN A 117 -7.85 10.32 2.47
CA GLN A 117 -8.96 9.69 1.74
C GLN A 117 -8.50 8.52 0.86
N GLN A 118 -7.35 8.63 0.20
CA GLN A 118 -6.80 7.54 -0.59
C GLN A 118 -6.41 6.34 0.28
N GLU A 119 -5.79 6.57 1.43
CA GLU A 119 -5.44 5.50 2.37
C GLU A 119 -6.70 4.78 2.90
N GLU A 120 -7.74 5.52 3.26
CA GLU A 120 -9.02 4.95 3.67
C GLU A 120 -9.68 4.15 2.56
N LEU A 121 -9.66 4.65 1.33
CA LEU A 121 -10.22 3.96 0.16
C LEU A 121 -9.45 2.68 -0.17
N ALA A 122 -8.11 2.71 -0.07
CA ALA A 122 -7.26 1.54 -0.24
C ALA A 122 -7.58 0.46 0.82
N LYS A 123 -7.78 0.87 2.07
CA LYS A 123 -8.18 -0.04 3.15
C LYS A 123 -9.54 -0.69 2.87
N LYS A 124 -10.54 0.11 2.47
CA LYS A 124 -11.88 -0.40 2.11
C LYS A 124 -11.81 -1.42 0.97
N LEU A 125 -11.02 -1.13 -0.06
CA LEU A 125 -10.82 -2.06 -1.18
C LEU A 125 -10.19 -3.39 -0.72
N GLN A 126 -9.21 -3.32 0.18
CA GLN A 126 -8.57 -4.50 0.75
C GLN A 126 -9.54 -5.34 1.59
N GLU A 127 -10.38 -4.68 2.41
CA GLU A 127 -11.41 -5.34 3.21
C GLU A 127 -12.45 -6.05 2.33
N GLU A 128 -12.91 -5.39 1.26
CA GLU A 128 -13.86 -5.98 0.31
C GLU A 128 -13.27 -7.22 -0.40
N LYS A 129 -12.00 -7.13 -0.82
CA LYS A 129 -11.29 -8.27 -1.41
C LYS A 129 -11.19 -9.45 -0.43
N GLN A 130 -10.77 -9.18 0.80
CA GLN A 130 -10.70 -10.22 1.85
C GLN A 130 -12.08 -10.83 2.16
N GLN A 131 -13.14 -10.02 2.14
CA GLN A 131 -14.50 -10.51 2.34
C GLN A 131 -14.93 -11.45 1.23
N LYS A 132 -14.67 -11.10 -0.04
CA LYS A 132 -14.96 -11.96 -1.20
C LYS A 132 -14.20 -13.28 -1.13
N ASP A 133 -12.91 -13.24 -0.82
CA ASP A 133 -12.08 -14.44 -0.68
C ASP A 133 -12.59 -15.34 0.46
N ARG A 134 -12.96 -14.75 1.61
CA ARG A 134 -13.58 -15.48 2.72
C ARG A 134 -14.93 -16.08 2.36
N ALA A 135 -15.76 -15.37 1.58
CA ALA A 135 -17.04 -15.90 1.12
C ALA A 135 -16.86 -17.11 0.21
N LEU A 136 -15.91 -17.04 -0.74
CA LEU A 136 -15.59 -18.14 -1.63
C LEU A 136 -15.12 -19.38 -0.85
N LEU A 137 -14.17 -19.20 0.07
CA LEU A 137 -13.69 -20.30 0.93
C LEU A 137 -14.82 -20.90 1.78
N GLN A 138 -15.73 -20.06 2.29
CA GLN A 138 -16.87 -20.53 3.07
C GLN A 138 -17.81 -21.40 2.24
N THR A 139 -18.10 -21.00 0.99
CA THR A 139 -18.93 -21.80 0.09
C THR A 139 -18.32 -23.16 -0.22
N GLU A 140 -16.99 -23.24 -0.37
CA GLU A 140 -16.29 -24.50 -0.61
C GLU A 140 -16.32 -25.42 0.63
N ILE A 141 -16.11 -24.86 1.83
CA ILE A 141 -16.25 -25.60 3.09
C ILE A 141 -17.67 -26.15 3.26
N ASP A 142 -18.69 -25.35 2.95
CA ASP A 142 -20.08 -25.78 3.08
C ASP A 142 -20.43 -26.87 2.05
N GLY A 143 -19.89 -26.77 0.84
CA GLY A 143 -19.97 -27.84 -0.17
C GLY A 143 -19.32 -29.14 0.29
N LEU A 144 -18.10 -29.08 0.83
CA LEU A 144 -17.38 -30.23 1.37
C LEU A 144 -18.11 -30.86 2.57
N LYS A 145 -18.69 -30.05 3.45
CA LYS A 145 -19.52 -30.54 4.56
C LYS A 145 -20.76 -31.26 4.05
N ALA A 146 -21.44 -30.72 3.05
CA ALA A 146 -22.60 -31.37 2.45
C ALA A 146 -22.21 -32.72 1.82
N ALA A 147 -21.12 -32.77 1.06
CA ALA A 147 -20.60 -34.02 0.48
C ALA A 147 -20.25 -35.07 1.56
N ASN A 148 -19.55 -34.66 2.62
CA ASN A 148 -19.23 -35.54 3.74
C ASN A 148 -20.48 -36.07 4.44
N ASN A 149 -21.52 -35.25 4.62
CA ASN A 149 -22.77 -35.69 5.24
C ASN A 149 -23.51 -36.72 4.37
N ILE A 150 -23.51 -36.54 3.05
CA ILE A 150 -24.08 -37.52 2.11
C ILE A 150 -23.32 -38.85 2.24
N LEU A 151 -21.98 -38.80 2.14
CA LEU A 151 -21.14 -40.00 2.25
C LEU A 151 -21.30 -40.70 3.61
N LEU A 152 -21.46 -39.93 4.70
CA LEU A 152 -21.76 -40.47 6.02
C LEU A 152 -23.12 -41.19 6.04
N SER A 153 -24.15 -40.60 5.43
CA SER A 153 -25.46 -41.25 5.36
C SER A 153 -25.44 -42.54 4.54
N GLU A 154 -24.67 -42.58 3.45
CA GLU A 154 -24.47 -43.77 2.62
C GLU A 154 -23.78 -44.88 3.41
N HIS A 155 -22.73 -44.55 4.16
CA HIS A 155 -22.03 -45.50 5.01
C HIS A 155 -22.94 -46.02 6.13
N ASN A 156 -23.73 -45.15 6.78
CA ASN A 156 -24.67 -45.56 7.82
C ASN A 156 -25.76 -46.51 7.28
N GLN A 157 -26.27 -46.24 6.08
CA GLN A 157 -27.20 -47.15 5.40
C GLN A 157 -26.53 -48.50 5.13
N LYS A 158 -25.27 -48.51 4.65
CA LYS A 158 -24.53 -49.75 4.41
C LYS A 158 -24.29 -50.56 5.67
N ILE A 159 -23.97 -49.90 6.78
CA ILE A 159 -23.84 -50.53 8.09
C ILE A 159 -25.16 -51.21 8.48
N MET A 160 -26.29 -50.53 8.28
CA MET A 160 -27.61 -51.08 8.59
C MET A 160 -27.90 -52.33 7.75
N GLU A 161 -27.66 -52.29 6.44
CA GLU A 161 -27.80 -53.45 5.54
C GLU A 161 -26.92 -54.64 5.98
N LEU A 162 -25.65 -54.37 6.30
CA LEU A 162 -24.73 -55.42 6.76
C LEU A 162 -25.16 -56.02 8.10
N SER A 163 -25.68 -55.21 9.01
CA SER A 163 -26.18 -55.68 10.30
C SER A 163 -27.39 -56.61 10.15
N GLU A 164 -28.27 -56.31 9.19
CA GLU A 164 -29.43 -57.15 8.87
C GLU A 164 -28.99 -58.49 8.25
N GLN A 165 -28.05 -58.45 7.31
CA GLN A 165 -27.46 -59.67 6.72
C GLN A 165 -26.82 -60.56 7.79
N PHE A 166 -26.06 -59.96 8.71
CA PHE A 166 -25.45 -60.68 9.82
C PHE A 166 -26.49 -61.32 10.74
N HIS A 167 -27.56 -60.59 11.06
CA HIS A 167 -28.66 -61.13 11.86
C HIS A 167 -29.34 -62.32 11.16
N GLY A 168 -29.62 -62.22 9.86
CA GLY A 168 -30.19 -63.31 9.08
C GLY A 168 -29.29 -64.55 9.00
N MET A 169 -27.96 -64.36 8.88
CA MET A 169 -27.00 -65.47 8.94
C MET A 169 -27.01 -66.15 10.32
N LYS A 170 -27.06 -65.37 11.40
CA LYS A 170 -27.11 -65.91 12.76
C LYS A 170 -28.37 -66.75 13.01
N GLN A 171 -29.53 -66.30 12.52
CA GLN A 171 -30.78 -67.08 12.59
C GLN A 171 -30.68 -68.39 11.82
N LYS A 172 -30.09 -68.38 10.62
CA LYS A 172 -29.86 -69.60 9.82
C LYS A 172 -28.90 -70.57 10.52
N GLU A 173 -27.84 -70.07 11.14
CA GLU A 173 -26.92 -70.88 11.96
C GLU A 173 -27.67 -71.56 13.11
N GLU A 174 -28.52 -70.81 13.81
CA GLU A 174 -29.31 -71.33 14.93
C GLU A 174 -30.33 -72.38 14.48
N LEU A 175 -30.98 -72.17 13.33
CA LEU A 175 -31.87 -73.15 12.71
C LEU A 175 -31.13 -74.45 12.34
N LEU A 176 -29.94 -74.32 11.74
CA LEU A 176 -29.10 -75.48 11.41
C LEU A 176 -28.68 -76.25 12.65
N ARG A 177 -28.31 -75.56 13.74
CA ARG A 177 -27.98 -76.21 15.03
C ARG A 177 -29.16 -77.01 15.59
N LEU A 178 -30.37 -76.47 15.54
CA LEU A 178 -31.57 -77.19 15.97
C LEU A 178 -31.85 -78.42 15.11
N SER A 179 -31.67 -78.31 13.78
CA SER A 179 -31.84 -79.44 12.87
C SER A 179 -30.79 -80.53 13.10
N ILE A 180 -29.54 -80.17 13.37
CA ILE A 180 -28.48 -81.12 13.73
C ILE A 180 -28.86 -81.84 15.02
N ALA A 181 -29.27 -81.11 16.06
CA ALA A 181 -29.69 -81.71 17.34
C ALA A 181 -30.89 -82.66 17.18
N GLU A 182 -31.82 -82.38 16.27
CA GLU A 182 -32.92 -83.31 15.97
C GLU A 182 -32.46 -84.56 15.22
N LEU A 183 -31.54 -84.42 14.26
CA LEU A 183 -30.95 -85.56 13.56
C LEU A 183 -30.15 -86.45 14.53
N GLU A 184 -29.41 -85.85 15.48
CA GLU A 184 -28.71 -86.58 16.55
C GLU A 184 -29.69 -87.38 17.41
N ARG A 185 -30.81 -86.78 17.86
CA ARG A 185 -31.86 -87.54 18.58
C ARG A 185 -32.44 -88.69 17.76
N LYS A 186 -32.69 -88.49 16.46
CA LYS A 186 -33.18 -89.55 15.57
C LYS A 186 -32.17 -90.68 15.44
N LEU A 187 -30.88 -90.37 15.40
CA LEU A 187 -29.80 -91.34 15.41
C LEU A 187 -29.78 -92.16 16.71
N ASP A 188 -29.97 -91.52 17.86
CA ASP A 188 -30.04 -92.18 19.17
C ASP A 188 -31.25 -93.12 19.30
N THR A 189 -32.42 -92.73 18.76
CA THR A 189 -33.62 -93.59 18.73
C THR A 189 -33.55 -94.70 17.67
N GLY A 190 -32.85 -94.48 16.56
CA GLY A 190 -32.59 -95.51 15.55
C GLY A 190 -31.53 -96.52 16.00
N GLY A 191 -30.64 -96.12 16.92
CA GLY A 191 -29.70 -97.00 17.60
C GLY A 191 -30.37 -98.00 18.53
N THR A 192 -31.55 -97.69 19.08
CA THR A 192 -32.33 -98.64 19.89
C THR A 192 -33.06 -99.71 19.10
N ASP A 193 -33.25 -99.53 17.78
CA ASP A 193 -33.91 -100.53 16.90
C ASP A 193 -32.93 -101.44 16.14
N LEU A 194 -31.61 -101.22 16.26
CA LEU A 194 -30.57 -102.05 15.61
C LEU A 194 -29.68 -102.84 16.60
N LEU A 195 -30.06 -102.93 17.87
CA LEU A 195 -29.39 -103.80 18.86
C LEU A 195 -30.14 -105.12 19.14
N GLN A 196 -30.72 -105.73 18.10
CA GLN A 196 -30.98 -107.18 18.07
C GLN A 196 -30.59 -107.76 16.72
N GLY A 197 -29.29 -107.79 16.43
CA GLY A 197 -28.77 -108.40 15.21
C GLY A 197 -27.25 -108.39 15.16
N ASN A 198 -26.65 -109.40 15.80
CA ASN A 198 -25.25 -109.83 15.77
C ASN A 198 -24.25 -109.10 14.83
N GLY A 199 -23.21 -108.54 15.46
CA GLY A 199 -21.80 -108.71 15.11
C GLY A 199 -21.25 -107.92 13.91
N VAL A 200 -20.32 -106.99 14.16
CA VAL A 200 -18.89 -107.08 13.75
C VAL A 200 -18.13 -105.87 14.29
N SER A 201 -17.02 -106.20 14.95
CA SER A 201 -15.74 -105.50 15.10
C SER A 201 -15.58 -104.03 14.67
N CYS A 202 -15.04 -103.26 15.62
CA CYS A 202 -14.04 -102.20 15.50
C CYS A 202 -13.70 -101.65 14.11
N LEU A 203 -13.70 -100.33 13.97
CA LEU A 203 -12.49 -99.58 13.58
C LEU A 203 -12.61 -98.10 13.96
N SER A 204 -11.58 -97.63 14.65
CA SER A 204 -11.30 -96.25 15.00
C SER A 204 -10.95 -95.48 13.73
N GLU A 205 -11.57 -94.33 13.50
CA GLU A 205 -10.99 -93.29 12.64
C GLU A 205 -11.43 -91.90 13.11
N LYS A 206 -10.45 -91.11 13.57
CA LYS A 206 -10.55 -89.67 13.87
C LYS A 206 -10.82 -88.89 12.57
N PRO A 207 -11.69 -87.87 12.56
CA PRO A 207 -11.66 -86.87 11.51
C PRO A 207 -10.71 -85.74 11.90
N GLU A 208 -9.49 -85.81 11.38
CA GLU A 208 -8.53 -84.71 11.28
C GLU A 208 -9.00 -83.74 10.18
N LYS A 209 -9.86 -82.77 10.50
CA LYS A 209 -10.28 -81.70 9.57
C LYS A 209 -10.48 -80.35 10.24
N GLU A 210 -9.49 -79.88 11.00
CA GLU A 210 -9.43 -78.47 11.44
C GLU A 210 -8.25 -77.68 10.84
N SER A 211 -7.39 -78.29 10.02
CA SER A 211 -6.15 -77.64 9.58
C SER A 211 -6.24 -76.86 8.24
N HIS A 212 -7.35 -76.93 7.50
CA HIS A 212 -7.44 -76.32 6.16
C HIS A 212 -8.11 -74.94 6.11
N LEU A 213 -9.04 -74.63 7.02
CA LEU A 213 -9.69 -73.31 7.08
C LEU A 213 -8.80 -72.24 7.73
N LEU A 214 -8.04 -72.61 8.77
CA LEU A 214 -7.09 -71.69 9.43
C LEU A 214 -5.91 -71.30 8.55
N LYS A 215 -5.50 -72.14 7.59
CA LYS A 215 -4.45 -71.81 6.61
C LYS A 215 -4.93 -70.81 5.54
N HIS A 216 -6.21 -70.85 5.16
CA HIS A 216 -6.77 -69.87 4.22
C HIS A 216 -6.97 -68.49 4.84
N PHE A 217 -7.39 -68.41 6.11
CA PHE A 217 -7.57 -67.13 6.81
C PHE A 217 -6.23 -66.40 7.07
N LEU A 218 -5.16 -67.13 7.38
CA LEU A 218 -3.82 -66.55 7.54
C LEU A 218 -3.21 -66.11 6.19
N ALA A 219 -3.47 -66.82 5.08
CA ALA A 219 -2.99 -66.43 3.76
C ALA A 219 -3.70 -65.19 3.19
N PHE A 220 -5.00 -65.03 3.44
CA PHE A 220 -5.77 -63.85 2.99
C PHE A 220 -5.43 -62.57 3.78
N GLY A 221 -5.17 -62.70 5.08
CA GLY A 221 -4.76 -61.57 5.93
C GLY A 221 -3.41 -60.96 5.54
N ILE A 222 -2.45 -61.80 5.13
CA ILE A 222 -1.12 -61.34 4.68
C ILE A 222 -1.18 -60.70 3.28
N ALA A 223 -2.05 -61.18 2.40
CA ALA A 223 -2.23 -60.61 1.06
C ALA A 223 -2.85 -59.19 1.08
N CYS A 224 -3.82 -58.93 1.96
CA CYS A 224 -4.40 -57.57 2.11
C CYS A 224 -3.42 -56.57 2.77
N GLY A 225 -2.54 -57.01 3.66
CA GLY A 225 -1.56 -56.13 4.32
C GLY A 225 -0.45 -55.63 3.39
N ILE A 226 -0.05 -56.42 2.39
CA ILE A 226 1.03 -56.06 1.44
C ILE A 226 0.53 -55.07 0.38
N ILE A 227 -0.76 -55.07 0.06
CA ILE A 227 -1.34 -54.14 -0.94
C ILE A 227 -1.50 -52.72 -0.37
N LEU A 228 -1.77 -52.57 0.93
CA LEU A 228 -1.93 -51.26 1.58
C LEU A 228 -0.60 -50.53 1.87
N LEU A 229 0.54 -51.22 1.85
CA LEU A 229 1.87 -50.62 2.05
C LEU A 229 2.53 -50.12 0.74
N ASN A 230 1.97 -50.44 -0.43
CA ASN A 230 2.48 -50.01 -1.74
C ASN A 230 1.62 -48.91 -2.40
N SER A 231 0.67 -48.31 -1.69
CA SER A 231 -0.16 -47.18 -2.18
C SER A 231 -0.18 -45.99 -1.20
N LEU A 232 0.87 -45.83 -0.41
CA LEU A 232 1.18 -44.64 0.39
C LEU A 232 2.51 -44.04 -0.08
#